data_AF-A0A8B6G4K8-F1
#
_entry.id   AF-A0A8B6G4K8-F1
#
_cell.length_a   1.000
_cell.length_b   1.000
_cell.length_c   1.000
_cell.angle_alpha   90.00
_cell.angle_beta   90.00
_cell.angle_gamma   90.00
#
_symmetry.space_group_name_H-M   'P 1'
#
loop_
_entity.id
_entity.type
_entity.pdbx_description
1 polymer ?
#
loop_
_entity_poly.entity_id
_entity_poly.type
_entity_poly.pdbx_seq_one_letter_code
_entity_poly.pdbx_strand_id
1 'polypeptide(L)'
;MQAPIPKRTVGDYFRVVASEDNTVVKIAGMPSFTLAKAGDWKQIQLPSSSYKSINASKPVLMAQFVLSQLNKFEPADPSMMIIPPYELFNSGYTFATPEYSHPEYFKYENQILLVIESSKKDGLLLDGKPLPKGTKWNPIEGTSLVIRD
;
A
#
# COMPACT_ATOMS: atom_id res chain seq x y z
N MET A 1 4.00 3.50 -3.62
CA MET A 1 2.72 4.24 -3.46
C MET A 1 2.12 3.95 -2.10
N GLN A 2 1.10 4.68 -1.68
CA GLN A 2 0.40 4.43 -0.42
C GLN A 2 -0.99 3.83 -0.65
N ALA A 3 -1.27 2.79 0.14
CA ALA A 3 -2.51 2.01 0.17
C ALA A 3 -2.95 1.86 1.64
N PRO A 4 -4.10 2.42 2.05
CA PRO A 4 -4.67 2.18 3.37
C PRO A 4 -4.94 0.70 3.63
N ILE A 5 -4.76 0.25 4.88
CA ILE A 5 -5.30 -1.04 5.32
C ILE A 5 -6.82 -0.92 5.51
N PRO A 6 -7.62 -1.88 5.00
CA PRO A 6 -9.07 -1.89 5.17
C PRO A 6 -9.51 -1.81 6.64
N LYS A 7 -10.69 -1.21 6.88
CA LYS A 7 -11.32 -1.06 8.21
C LYS A 7 -10.57 -0.15 9.20
N ARG A 8 -9.60 0.65 8.74
CA ARG A 8 -8.80 1.55 9.59
C ARG A 8 -9.13 3.03 9.42
N THR A 9 -8.92 3.81 10.47
CA THR A 9 -9.28 5.24 10.51
C THR A 9 -8.12 6.18 10.82
N VAL A 10 -6.97 5.67 11.24
CA VAL A 10 -5.88 6.47 11.83
C VAL A 10 -4.75 6.78 10.83
N GLY A 11 -4.58 5.96 9.79
CA GLY A 11 -3.46 6.03 8.86
C GLY A 11 -2.24 5.22 9.30
N ASP A 12 -1.28 5.11 8.40
CA ASP A 12 -0.07 4.31 8.57
C ASP A 12 1.19 5.17 8.42
N TYR A 13 2.31 4.69 8.95
CA TYR A 13 3.60 5.31 8.71
C TYR A 13 4.27 4.72 7.48
N PHE A 14 4.81 5.59 6.64
CA PHE A 14 5.64 5.21 5.50
C PHE A 14 7.05 5.72 5.78
N ARG A 15 8.03 4.82 5.73
CA ARG A 15 9.45 5.17 5.80
C ARG A 15 10.05 5.03 4.42
N VAL A 16 10.71 6.09 3.98
CA VAL A 16 11.49 6.12 2.74
C VAL A 16 12.96 6.23 3.13
N VAL A 17 13.77 5.27 2.68
CA VAL A 17 15.23 5.22 2.92
C VAL A 17 15.94 5.42 1.59
N ALA A 18 16.86 6.38 1.53
CA ALA A 18 17.65 6.68 0.33
C ALA A 18 18.73 5.62 0.11
N SER A 19 18.85 5.13 -1.13
CA SER A 19 20.00 4.30 -1.53
C SER A 19 21.22 5.14 -1.94
N GLU A 20 21.02 6.44 -2.21
CA GLU A 20 22.03 7.35 -2.75
C GLU A 20 21.92 8.76 -2.13
N ASP A 21 23.04 9.48 -2.12
CA ASP A 21 23.09 10.90 -1.74
C ASP A 21 22.16 11.76 -2.62
N ASN A 22 21.64 12.83 -2.01
CA ASN A 22 20.78 13.84 -2.63
C ASN A 22 19.53 13.25 -3.31
N THR A 23 18.87 12.29 -2.67
CA THR A 23 17.62 11.71 -3.16
C THR A 23 16.44 12.63 -2.83
N VAL A 24 15.84 13.23 -3.85
CA VAL A 24 14.60 14.02 -3.73
C VAL A 24 13.38 13.11 -3.77
N VAL A 25 12.49 13.25 -2.78
CA VAL A 25 11.22 12.52 -2.67
C VAL A 25 10.05 13.49 -2.81
N LYS A 26 9.09 13.13 -3.67
CA LYS A 26 7.87 13.88 -3.96
C LYS A 26 6.66 13.02 -3.62
N ILE A 27 5.73 13.56 -2.84
CA ILE A 27 4.47 12.90 -2.46
C ILE A 27 3.33 13.76 -2.97
N ALA A 28 2.34 13.15 -3.62
CA ALA A 28 1.19 13.88 -4.16
C ALA A 28 0.48 14.72 -3.09
N GLY A 29 0.30 16.01 -3.35
CA GLY A 29 -0.36 16.96 -2.44
C GLY A 29 0.47 17.33 -1.20
N MET A 30 1.79 17.04 -1.16
CA MET A 30 2.67 17.42 -0.06
C MET A 30 3.97 18.08 -0.57
N PRO A 31 4.63 18.93 0.25
CA PRO A 31 5.95 19.45 -0.09
C PRO A 31 6.98 18.34 -0.28
N SER A 32 7.83 18.49 -1.30
CA SER A 32 8.97 17.60 -1.51
C SER A 32 10.01 17.75 -0.41
N PHE A 33 10.81 16.71 -0.19
CA PHE A 33 11.97 16.76 0.70
C PHE A 33 13.16 16.01 0.10
N THR A 34 14.36 16.33 0.59
CA THR A 34 15.61 15.73 0.15
C THR A 34 16.21 14.90 1.28
N LEU A 35 16.63 13.68 0.96
CA LEU A 35 17.48 12.83 1.78
C LEU A 35 18.92 13.07 1.32
N ALA A 36 19.74 13.67 2.18
CA ALA A 36 21.03 14.23 1.79
C ALA A 36 22.08 13.15 1.54
N LYS A 37 22.05 12.07 2.32
CA LYS A 37 23.00 10.95 2.28
C LYS A 37 22.33 9.62 2.00
N ALA A 38 23.07 8.71 1.37
CA ALA A 38 22.69 7.30 1.32
C ALA A 38 22.48 6.76 2.74
N GLY A 39 21.38 6.04 2.96
CA GLY A 39 20.95 5.57 4.28
C GLY A 39 20.10 6.58 5.06
N ASP A 40 20.05 7.86 4.65
CA ASP A 40 19.11 8.82 5.24
C ASP A 40 17.68 8.33 5.00
N TRP A 41 16.82 8.60 5.98
CA TRP A 41 15.42 8.21 5.89
C TRP A 41 14.53 9.31 6.43
N LYS A 42 13.29 9.29 5.94
CA LYS A 42 12.20 10.08 6.52
C LYS A 42 10.97 9.22 6.68
N GLN A 43 10.33 9.37 7.83
CA GLN A 43 9.04 8.76 8.11
C GLN A 43 7.95 9.82 7.99
N ILE A 44 6.87 9.46 7.32
CA ILE A 44 5.67 10.28 7.12
C ILE A 44 4.47 9.49 7.59
N GLN A 45 3.48 10.16 8.19
CA GLN A 45 2.19 9.57 8.47
C GLN A 45 1.22 9.98 7.37
N LEU A 46 0.52 9.01 6.78
CA LEU A 46 -0.50 9.28 5.78
C LEU A 46 -1.85 8.75 6.28
N PRO A 47 -2.94 9.54 6.18
CA PRO A 47 -4.25 9.13 6.68
C PRO A 47 -4.84 7.99 5.84
N SER A 48 -5.64 7.13 6.49
CA SER A 48 -6.31 5.97 5.85
C SER A 48 -7.31 6.34 4.77
N SER A 49 -7.67 7.62 4.62
CA SER A 49 -8.61 8.10 3.59
C SER A 49 -7.90 8.64 2.34
N SER A 50 -6.57 8.58 2.28
CA SER A 50 -5.78 9.09 1.15
C SER A 50 -5.16 7.97 0.33
N TYR A 51 -4.95 8.22 -0.97
CA TYR A 51 -4.27 7.33 -1.90
C TYR A 51 -3.24 8.14 -2.67
N LYS A 52 -1.99 8.12 -2.20
CA LYS A 52 -0.94 9.03 -2.69
C LYS A 52 0.16 8.30 -3.44
N SER A 53 0.60 8.91 -4.54
CA SER A 53 1.84 8.53 -5.20
C SER A 53 3.04 9.10 -4.45
N ILE A 54 4.11 8.29 -4.39
CA ILE A 54 5.38 8.65 -3.79
C ILE A 54 6.43 8.35 -4.84
N ASN A 55 7.09 9.39 -5.33
CA ASN A 55 8.09 9.31 -6.38
C ASN A 55 9.43 9.80 -5.84
N ALA A 56 10.49 9.04 -6.06
CA ALA A 56 11.84 9.43 -5.72
C ALA A 56 12.65 9.66 -7.00
N SER A 57 13.53 10.66 -6.98
CA SER A 57 14.46 10.93 -8.07
C SER A 57 15.54 9.85 -8.26
N LYS A 58 15.72 8.98 -7.26
CA LYS A 58 16.73 7.93 -7.17
C LYS A 58 16.17 6.71 -6.44
N PRO A 59 16.81 5.53 -6.51
CA PRO A 59 16.35 4.33 -5.83
C PRO A 59 16.16 4.53 -4.31
N VAL A 60 15.04 4.05 -3.78
CA VAL A 60 14.69 4.10 -2.36
C VAL A 60 14.09 2.77 -1.90
N LEU A 61 14.29 2.43 -0.63
CA LEU A 61 13.51 1.40 0.05
C LEU A 61 12.30 2.05 0.71
N MET A 62 11.11 1.48 0.51
CA MET A 62 9.88 1.94 1.14
C MET A 62 9.30 0.86 2.04
N ALA A 63 8.99 1.23 3.29
CA ALA A 63 8.31 0.37 4.24
C ALA A 63 7.03 1.04 4.75
N GLN A 64 5.95 0.29 4.86
CA GLN A 64 4.73 0.69 5.55
C GLN A 64 4.68 -0.01 6.90
N PHE A 65 4.46 0.78 7.94
CA PHE A 65 4.25 0.33 9.30
C PHE A 65 2.78 0.57 9.64
N VAL A 66 2.08 -0.54 9.82
CA VAL A 66 0.68 -0.59 10.22
C VAL A 66 0.64 -0.45 11.74
N LEU A 67 -0.04 0.59 12.22
CA LEU A 67 -0.07 0.93 13.64
C LEU A 67 -0.94 -0.03 14.45
N SER A 68 -0.69 -0.16 15.75
CA SER A 68 -1.61 -0.90 16.64
C SER A 68 -2.93 -0.14 16.84
N GLN A 69 -3.87 -0.72 17.57
CA GLN A 69 -5.18 -0.12 17.86
C GLN A 69 -5.03 1.21 18.63
N LEU A 70 -5.71 2.27 18.18
CA LEU A 70 -5.82 3.50 18.97
C LEU A 70 -7.02 3.49 19.92
N ASN A 71 -7.98 2.61 19.69
CA ASN A 71 -9.13 2.42 20.57
C ASN A 71 -9.66 0.98 20.51
N LYS A 72 -10.45 0.60 21.50
CA LYS A 72 -11.01 -0.76 21.66
C LYS A 72 -11.95 -1.23 20.54
N PHE A 73 -12.38 -0.33 19.66
CA PHE A 73 -13.26 -0.64 18.53
C PHE A 73 -12.50 -0.82 17.21
N GLU A 74 -11.19 -0.63 17.22
CA GLU A 74 -10.31 -0.83 16.06
C GLU A 74 -9.51 -2.12 16.27
N PRO A 75 -9.98 -3.29 15.81
CA PRO A 75 -9.17 -4.50 15.83
C PRO A 75 -7.93 -4.28 14.95
N ALA A 76 -6.75 -4.27 15.57
CA ALA A 76 -5.51 -4.00 14.85
C ALA A 76 -4.30 -4.72 15.44
N ASP A 77 -3.72 -5.61 14.63
CA ASP A 77 -2.42 -6.18 14.87
C ASP A 77 -1.36 -5.34 14.14
N PRO A 78 -0.37 -4.77 14.85
CA PRO A 78 0.68 -4.00 14.20
C PRO A 78 1.48 -4.91 13.26
N SER A 79 1.79 -4.40 12.08
CA SER A 79 2.56 -5.14 11.07
C SER A 79 3.46 -4.21 10.27
N MET A 80 4.39 -4.80 9.52
CA MET A 80 5.31 -4.09 8.66
C MET A 80 5.37 -4.81 7.31
N MET A 81 5.35 -4.04 6.23
CA MET A 81 5.56 -4.55 4.88
C MET A 81 6.53 -3.66 4.10
N ILE A 82 7.32 -4.29 3.22
CA ILE A 82 8.11 -3.58 2.22
C ILE A 82 7.23 -3.36 0.99
N ILE A 83 7.20 -2.13 0.49
CA ILE A 83 6.44 -1.77 -0.69
C ILE A 83 7.40 -1.72 -1.87
N PRO A 84 7.34 -2.70 -2.80
CA PRO A 84 8.14 -2.61 -4.00
C PRO A 84 7.64 -1.44 -4.89
N PRO A 85 8.52 -0.86 -5.71
CA PRO A 85 8.12 0.07 -6.76
C PRO A 85 7.12 -0.60 -7.72
N TYR A 86 6.13 0.15 -8.21
CA TYR A 86 5.06 -0.41 -9.05
C TYR A 86 5.59 -0.86 -10.42
N GLU A 87 6.76 -0.37 -10.83
CA GLU A 87 7.51 -0.83 -12.00
C GLU A 87 7.92 -2.32 -11.91
N LEU A 88 7.95 -2.89 -10.70
CA LEU A 88 8.18 -4.32 -10.49
C LEU A 88 6.88 -5.13 -10.44
N PHE A 89 5.73 -4.53 -10.70
CA PHE A 89 4.47 -5.26 -10.72
C PHE A 89 4.38 -6.13 -11.97
N ASN A 90 4.00 -7.38 -11.76
CA ASN A 90 3.77 -8.35 -12.82
C ASN A 90 2.28 -8.47 -13.16
N SER A 91 1.96 -9.04 -14.32
CA SER A 91 0.58 -9.25 -14.78
C SER A 91 -0.11 -10.44 -14.12
N GLY A 92 0.59 -11.23 -13.31
CA GLY A 92 0.06 -12.40 -12.63
C GLY A 92 0.73 -12.66 -11.30
N TYR A 93 -0.08 -13.03 -10.31
CA TYR A 93 0.35 -13.41 -8.96
C TYR A 93 -0.38 -14.66 -8.51
N THR A 94 0.30 -15.50 -7.76
CA THR A 94 -0.28 -16.65 -7.07
C THR A 94 0.11 -16.54 -5.61
N PHE A 95 -0.88 -16.64 -4.73
CA PHE A 95 -0.70 -16.59 -3.27
C PHE A 95 -1.50 -17.74 -2.66
N ALA A 96 -1.00 -18.28 -1.56
CA ALA A 96 -1.70 -19.28 -0.77
C ALA A 96 -2.32 -18.58 0.45
N THR A 97 -3.59 -18.88 0.73
CA THR A 97 -4.24 -18.48 1.98
C THR A 97 -4.22 -19.66 2.95
N PRO A 98 -3.91 -19.45 4.24
CA PRO A 98 -4.02 -20.50 5.22
C PRO A 98 -5.47 -21.00 5.30
N GLU A 99 -5.65 -22.32 5.24
CA GLU A 99 -6.96 -22.98 5.20
C GLU A 99 -7.62 -23.05 6.59
N TYR A 100 -6.83 -23.00 7.68
CA TYR A 100 -7.31 -23.23 9.04
C TYR A 100 -6.70 -22.24 10.05
N SER A 101 -7.56 -21.43 10.67
CA SER A 101 -7.44 -21.05 12.09
C SER A 101 -8.41 -21.91 12.87
N HIS A 102 -8.06 -22.28 14.10
CA HIS A 102 -8.97 -22.99 15.02
C HIS A 102 -10.39 -22.37 14.98
N PRO A 103 -11.40 -23.06 14.41
CA PRO A 103 -12.68 -22.46 14.02
C PRO A 103 -13.53 -21.99 15.20
N GLU A 104 -13.16 -22.42 16.41
CA GLU A 104 -13.81 -22.05 17.65
C GLU A 104 -13.38 -20.68 18.21
N TYR A 105 -12.23 -20.14 17.75
CA TYR A 105 -11.66 -18.93 18.35
C TYR A 105 -11.36 -17.81 17.36
N PHE A 106 -10.90 -18.11 16.14
CA PHE A 106 -10.54 -17.07 15.17
C PHE A 106 -10.86 -17.51 13.74
N LYS A 107 -11.40 -16.60 12.93
CA LYS A 107 -11.46 -16.73 11.46
C LYS A 107 -10.44 -15.75 10.88
N TYR A 108 -9.46 -16.24 10.13
CA TYR A 108 -8.58 -15.35 9.38
C TYR A 108 -9.35 -14.69 8.23
N GLU A 109 -9.28 -13.36 8.16
CA GLU A 109 -9.63 -12.61 6.96
C GLU A 109 -8.35 -12.34 6.18
N ASN A 110 -8.27 -12.85 4.96
CA ASN A 110 -7.17 -12.53 4.05
C ASN A 110 -7.55 -11.31 3.21
N GLN A 111 -6.66 -10.33 3.16
CA GLN A 111 -6.85 -9.09 2.40
C GLN A 111 -5.72 -8.92 1.40
N ILE A 112 -6.02 -8.34 0.25
CA ILE A 112 -5.06 -8.07 -0.82
C ILE A 112 -5.28 -6.65 -1.28
N LEU A 113 -4.20 -5.87 -1.30
CA LEU A 113 -4.18 -4.54 -1.88
C LEU A 113 -3.84 -4.67 -3.36
N LEU A 114 -4.77 -4.26 -4.21
CA LEU A 114 -4.65 -4.38 -5.66
C LEU A 114 -4.45 -3.01 -6.27
N VAL A 115 -3.34 -2.83 -6.99
CA VAL A 115 -3.06 -1.62 -7.77
C VAL A 115 -2.95 -2.00 -9.24
N ILE A 116 -3.66 -1.29 -10.10
CA ILE A 116 -3.71 -1.56 -11.55
C ILE A 116 -3.88 -0.27 -12.34
N GLU A 117 -3.46 -0.25 -13.60
CA GLU A 117 -3.85 0.82 -14.53
C GLU A 117 -5.36 0.89 -14.67
N SER A 118 -5.93 2.09 -14.57
CA SER A 118 -7.38 2.30 -14.64
C SER A 118 -8.00 1.74 -15.93
N SER A 119 -7.25 1.78 -17.04
CA SER A 119 -7.67 1.26 -18.35
C SER A 119 -7.64 -0.27 -18.44
N LYS A 120 -7.00 -0.97 -17.49
CA LYS A 120 -6.81 -2.43 -17.49
C LYS A 120 -7.67 -3.17 -16.48
N LYS A 121 -8.30 -2.45 -15.53
CA LYS A 121 -9.04 -3.04 -14.40
C LYS A 121 -10.17 -4.00 -14.81
N ASP A 122 -10.81 -3.79 -15.96
CA ASP A 122 -11.91 -4.63 -16.44
C ASP A 122 -11.43 -6.01 -16.93
N GLY A 123 -10.13 -6.17 -17.19
CA GLY A 123 -9.51 -7.44 -17.54
C GLY A 123 -8.95 -8.23 -16.35
N LEU A 124 -9.05 -7.71 -15.13
CA LEU A 124 -8.53 -8.37 -13.93
C LEU A 124 -9.36 -9.62 -13.59
N LEU A 125 -8.68 -10.75 -13.43
CA LEU A 125 -9.28 -12.03 -13.08
C LEU A 125 -8.81 -12.48 -11.70
N LEU A 126 -9.73 -13.02 -10.91
CA LEU A 126 -9.46 -13.77 -9.69
C LEU A 126 -9.88 -15.23 -9.93
N ASP A 127 -8.94 -16.16 -9.83
CA ASP A 127 -9.15 -17.59 -10.11
C ASP A 127 -9.81 -17.84 -11.48
N GLY A 128 -9.35 -17.09 -12.49
CA GLY A 128 -9.85 -17.16 -13.86
C GLY A 128 -11.22 -16.49 -14.09
N LYS A 129 -11.82 -15.88 -13.05
CA LYS A 129 -13.13 -15.23 -13.14
C LYS A 129 -13.01 -13.71 -13.02
N PRO A 130 -13.83 -12.92 -13.74
CA PRO A 130 -13.89 -11.48 -13.53
C PRO A 130 -14.28 -11.13 -12.09
N LEU A 131 -13.82 -9.97 -11.62
CA LEU A 131 -14.26 -9.45 -10.33
C LEU A 131 -15.79 -9.16 -10.30
N PRO A 132 -16.42 -9.18 -9.11
CA PRO A 132 -17.85 -8.89 -8.99
C PRO A 132 -18.26 -7.55 -9.62
N LYS A 133 -19.45 -7.51 -10.23
CA LYS A 133 -20.02 -6.26 -10.77
C LYS A 133 -20.16 -5.22 -9.65
N GLY A 134 -19.78 -3.97 -9.94
CA GLY A 134 -19.82 -2.89 -8.95
C GLY A 134 -18.60 -2.84 -8.01
N THR A 135 -17.53 -3.59 -8.32
CA THR A 135 -16.22 -3.46 -7.67
C THR A 135 -15.80 -1.98 -7.64
N LYS A 136 -15.63 -1.43 -6.44
CA LYS A 136 -15.18 -0.05 -6.24
C LYS A 136 -13.67 0.03 -6.39
N TRP A 137 -13.23 1.12 -7.01
CA TRP A 137 -11.83 1.46 -7.27
C TRP A 137 -11.60 2.90 -6.87
N ASN A 138 -10.49 3.16 -6.17
CA ASN A 138 -10.09 4.48 -5.72
C ASN A 138 -8.95 4.99 -6.62
N PRO A 139 -9.01 6.22 -7.16
CA PRO A 139 -7.92 6.78 -7.95
C PRO A 139 -6.71 7.10 -7.07
N ILE A 140 -5.50 6.83 -7.57
CA ILE A 140 -4.25 7.23 -6.90
C ILE A 140 -3.82 8.59 -7.45
N GLU A 141 -3.77 9.58 -6.55
CA GLU A 141 -3.48 10.98 -6.89
C GLU A 141 -2.14 11.12 -7.63
N GLY A 142 -2.18 11.79 -8.79
CA GLY A 142 -1.00 12.06 -9.63
C GLY A 142 -0.57 10.90 -10.53
N THR A 143 -1.40 9.88 -10.73
CA THR A 143 -1.08 8.71 -11.59
C THR A 143 -2.28 8.27 -12.45
N SER A 144 -2.06 7.38 -13.43
CA SER A 144 -3.10 6.66 -14.17
C SER A 144 -3.62 5.40 -13.45
N LEU A 145 -3.16 5.17 -12.22
CA LEU A 145 -3.41 3.96 -11.45
C LEU A 145 -4.64 4.11 -10.55
N VAL A 146 -5.30 2.97 -10.31
CA VAL A 146 -6.38 2.82 -9.34
C VAL A 146 -6.03 1.72 -8.34
N ILE A 147 -6.60 1.82 -7.16
CA ILE A 147 -6.41 0.87 -6.08
C ILE A 147 -7.74 0.32 -5.56
N ARG A 148 -7.71 -0.94 -5.14
CA ARG A 148 -8.76 -1.63 -4.41
C ARG A 148 -8.18 -2.16 -3.10
N ASP A 149 -8.82 -1.75 -2.02
CA ASP A 149 -8.63 -2.17 -0.63
C ASP A 149 -9.81 -3.03 -0.15
#